data_AF-A0A914E792-F1
#
_entry.id   AF-A0A914E792-F1
#
_cell.length_a   1.000
_cell.length_b   1.000
_cell.length_c   1.000
_cell.angle_alpha   90.00
_cell.angle_beta   90.00
_cell.angle_gamma   90.00
#
_symmetry.space_group_name_H-M   'P 1'
#
loop_
_entity.id
_entity.type
_entity.pdbx_description
1 polymer ?
#
loop_
_entity_poly.entity_id
_entity_poly.type
_entity_poly.pdbx_seq_one_letter_code
_entity_poly.pdbx_strand_id
1 'polypeptide(L)'
;MNCVKFLLFLELVFYFNNKVFAQGSCLKTYTNISIYGNDLNGVQGTISQCCQLCQQKLGCRAYTWDSFNGGTCWLKSATQPLSKVDPHGSGYSITGILSPSVNETYTLNQTYAAPNFFDTWHFDGWGLTNVTRDVDKQTAQNLGMIGYQNGKVYIGLDHKNVYNTTGRPSIMLQTNYLYNSGLFVLSLDHMPTGPGTWPAFWTAGPNWPNHGEIDILEGVSNMTSNLVTIHVGDNCYEKTNDSMFFTGIWNGDKSKPYFNCYQYAKKSSNQTIIFDIALCGSWVSLFIPGGEAACEEMVNKHPELYTEAYWLINYVKVFCKPNEPCGFYEPKCEFQC
;
A
#
# COMPACT_ATOMS: atom_id res chain seq x y z
N MET A 1 -21.60 -11.82 -9.74
CA MET A 1 -20.15 -11.51 -9.90
C MET A 1 -19.80 -10.52 -8.80
N ASN A 2 -19.11 -10.98 -7.76
CA ASN A 2 -18.80 -10.17 -6.59
C ASN A 2 -17.40 -9.56 -6.77
N CYS A 3 -17.31 -8.25 -7.03
CA CYS A 3 -16.05 -7.52 -7.08
C CYS A 3 -15.62 -7.10 -5.66
N VAL A 4 -14.33 -7.21 -5.31
CA VAL A 4 -13.81 -6.93 -3.95
C VAL A 4 -13.35 -5.50 -3.81
N LYS A 5 -14.07 -4.64 -3.05
CA LYS A 5 -13.77 -3.21 -2.81
C LYS A 5 -12.42 -3.02 -2.08
N PHE A 6 -11.27 -3.16 -2.76
CA PHE A 6 -10.00 -2.56 -2.33
C PHE A 6 -10.12 -1.03 -2.46
N LEU A 7 -10.67 -0.39 -1.43
CA LEU A 7 -10.28 0.99 -1.17
C LEU A 7 -8.88 0.93 -0.59
N LEU A 8 -7.88 1.25 -1.41
CA LEU A 8 -6.63 1.84 -0.94
C LEU A 8 -6.98 3.19 -0.31
N PHE A 9 -7.45 3.17 0.94
CA PHE A 9 -7.24 4.29 1.83
C PHE A 9 -5.81 4.15 2.32
N LEU A 10 -4.87 4.82 1.64
CA LEU A 10 -3.60 5.17 2.25
C LEU A 10 -3.88 6.29 3.28
N GLU A 11 -4.60 5.97 4.35
CA GLU A 11 -4.59 6.82 5.54
C GLU A 11 -3.31 6.50 6.30
N LEU A 12 -2.29 7.33 6.10
CA LEU A 12 -1.35 7.66 7.17
C LEU A 12 -2.20 8.10 8.37
N VAL A 13 -2.53 7.15 9.26
CA VAL A 13 -3.31 7.45 10.46
C VAL A 13 -2.43 8.26 11.41
N PHE A 14 -2.48 9.57 11.26
CA PHE A 14 -2.16 10.49 12.35
C PHE A 14 -3.22 10.28 13.44
N TYR A 15 -2.77 9.80 14.59
CA TYR A 15 -3.58 9.68 15.81
C TYR A 15 -4.24 11.03 16.14
N PHE A 16 -5.57 11.09 16.09
CA PHE A 16 -6.33 12.05 16.88
C PHE A 16 -7.34 11.31 17.75
N ASN A 17 -7.06 11.38 19.05
CA ASN A 17 -7.89 11.05 20.21
C ASN A 17 -9.29 10.45 19.97
N ASN A 18 -9.48 9.29 20.59
CA ASN A 18 -10.76 8.67 20.94
C ASN A 18 -11.89 9.69 21.18
N LYS A 19 -12.76 9.86 20.19
CA LYS A 19 -14.18 10.13 20.41
C LYS A 19 -14.99 9.19 19.55
N VAL A 20 -15.79 8.36 20.21
CA VAL A 20 -16.83 7.54 19.60
C VAL A 20 -17.77 8.48 18.85
N PHE A 21 -17.78 8.45 17.52
CA PHE A 21 -18.71 9.24 16.71
C PHE A 21 -19.95 8.40 16.33
N ALA A 22 -21.11 8.98 16.60
CA ALA A 22 -22.43 8.49 16.23
C ALA A 22 -22.62 8.41 14.69
N GLN A 23 -23.72 7.76 14.26
CA GLN A 23 -24.25 7.65 12.87
C GLN A 23 -23.49 8.47 11.82
N GLY A 24 -22.88 7.77 10.84
CA GLY A 24 -21.89 8.32 9.90
C GLY A 24 -22.18 9.75 9.44
N SER A 25 -21.36 10.70 9.88
CA SER A 25 -21.42 12.12 9.48
C SER A 25 -20.96 12.30 8.02
N CYS A 26 -21.41 13.35 7.34
CA CYS A 26 -20.87 13.69 6.02
C CYS A 26 -19.49 14.35 6.18
N LEU A 27 -18.44 13.66 5.72
CA LEU A 27 -17.04 14.07 5.92
C LEU A 27 -16.67 15.29 5.07
N LYS A 28 -17.16 15.32 3.82
CA LYS A 28 -16.79 16.32 2.82
C LYS A 28 -17.78 16.32 1.65
N THR A 29 -18.10 17.52 1.13
CA THR A 29 -18.90 17.72 -0.08
C THR A 29 -18.01 18.16 -1.25
N TYR A 30 -18.31 17.67 -2.44
CA TYR A 30 -17.61 17.97 -3.69
C TYR A 30 -18.56 18.68 -4.65
N THR A 31 -18.17 19.84 -5.16
CA THR A 31 -18.95 20.59 -6.15
C THR A 31 -18.59 20.18 -7.57
N ASN A 32 -19.57 20.17 -8.48
CA ASN A 32 -19.46 19.79 -9.89
C ASN A 32 -18.90 18.38 -10.10
N ILE A 33 -19.19 17.50 -9.14
CA ILE A 33 -18.82 16.09 -9.16
C ILE A 33 -20.06 15.30 -8.83
N SER A 34 -20.30 14.27 -9.62
CA SER A 34 -21.36 13.29 -9.44
C SER A 34 -20.76 11.91 -9.22
N ILE A 35 -21.49 11.04 -8.53
CA ILE A 35 -21.28 9.59 -8.64
C ILE A 35 -22.14 9.08 -9.79
N TYR A 36 -21.51 8.52 -10.81
CA TYR A 36 -22.23 7.98 -11.97
C TYR A 36 -22.81 6.60 -11.65
N GLY A 37 -24.10 6.41 -11.93
CA GLY A 37 -24.84 5.21 -11.57
C GLY A 37 -24.91 4.97 -10.06
N ASN A 38 -25.05 3.69 -9.66
CA ASN A 38 -25.16 3.25 -8.26
C ASN A 38 -26.33 3.88 -7.47
N ASP A 39 -27.34 4.38 -8.17
CA ASP A 39 -28.53 4.97 -7.58
C ASP A 39 -29.35 3.94 -6.84
N LEU A 40 -29.52 4.15 -5.53
CA LEU A 40 -30.50 3.46 -4.72
C LEU A 40 -31.90 4.04 -4.97
N ASN A 41 -31.98 5.37 -5.04
CA ASN A 41 -33.18 6.14 -5.35
C ASN A 41 -32.86 7.64 -5.46
N GLY A 42 -33.69 8.37 -6.20
CA GLY A 42 -33.75 9.84 -6.14
C GLY A 42 -34.82 10.31 -5.17
N VAL A 43 -34.48 11.23 -4.27
CA VAL A 43 -35.41 11.83 -3.31
C VAL A 43 -35.38 13.35 -3.48
N GLN A 44 -36.54 13.97 -3.60
CA GLN A 44 -36.64 15.43 -3.63
C GLN A 44 -36.11 16.04 -2.32
N GLY A 45 -35.25 17.05 -2.42
CA GLY A 45 -34.64 17.67 -1.26
C GLY A 45 -33.62 18.74 -1.61
N THR A 46 -33.27 19.55 -0.63
CA THR A 46 -32.19 20.53 -0.73
C THR A 46 -30.82 19.87 -0.51
N ILE A 47 -29.76 20.56 -0.92
CA ILE A 47 -28.37 20.15 -0.71
C ILE A 47 -28.11 19.75 0.76
N SER A 48 -28.59 20.56 1.70
CA SER A 48 -28.38 20.34 3.14
C SER A 48 -29.15 19.13 3.68
N GLN A 49 -30.23 18.72 3.02
CA GLN A 49 -31.04 17.58 3.42
C GLN A 49 -30.48 16.24 2.93
N CYS A 50 -29.73 16.22 1.82
CA CYS A 50 -29.27 14.98 1.20
C CYS A 50 -28.41 14.10 2.12
N CYS A 51 -27.60 14.71 2.98
CA CYS A 51 -26.79 13.97 3.95
C CYS A 51 -27.68 13.13 4.89
N GLN A 52 -28.68 13.77 5.50
CA GLN A 52 -29.61 13.10 6.40
C GLN A 52 -30.45 12.04 5.68
N LEU A 53 -30.91 12.35 4.45
CA LEU A 53 -31.67 11.40 3.63
C LEU A 53 -30.85 10.16 3.30
N CYS A 54 -29.55 10.31 3.01
CA CYS A 54 -28.66 9.17 2.81
C CYS A 54 -28.41 8.40 4.11
N GLN A 55 -28.19 9.08 5.25
CA GLN A 55 -27.99 8.43 6.55
C GLN A 55 -29.16 7.54 6.96
N GLN A 56 -30.39 7.90 6.56
CA GLN A 56 -31.60 7.14 6.84
C GLN A 56 -31.83 5.98 5.86
N LYS A 57 -31.13 5.94 4.73
CA LYS A 57 -31.29 4.93 3.70
C LYS A 57 -30.28 3.80 3.88
N LEU A 58 -30.76 2.62 4.26
CA LEU A 58 -29.93 1.43 4.36
C LEU A 58 -29.17 1.18 3.05
N GLY A 59 -27.85 0.97 3.16
CA GLY A 59 -26.96 0.76 2.03
C GLY A 59 -26.48 2.03 1.33
N CYS A 60 -26.96 3.22 1.72
CA CYS A 60 -26.48 4.48 1.17
C CYS A 60 -25.09 4.81 1.73
N ARG A 61 -24.12 4.98 0.83
CA ARG A 61 -22.73 5.31 1.16
C ARG A 61 -22.35 6.73 0.73
N ALA A 62 -23.13 7.35 -0.16
CA ALA A 62 -22.94 8.70 -0.64
C ALA A 62 -24.23 9.23 -1.30
N TYR A 63 -24.27 10.50 -1.66
CA TYR A 63 -25.32 11.08 -2.47
C TYR A 63 -24.75 12.04 -3.53
N THR A 64 -25.43 12.18 -4.65
CA THR A 64 -25.26 13.29 -5.60
C THR A 64 -26.52 14.15 -5.54
N TRP A 65 -26.41 15.41 -5.16
CA TRP A 65 -27.48 16.38 -5.33
C TRP A 65 -27.33 17.10 -6.67
N ASP A 66 -28.43 17.34 -7.36
CA ASP A 66 -28.48 18.19 -8.55
C ASP A 66 -29.80 18.96 -8.65
N SER A 67 -29.94 19.84 -9.64
CA SER A 67 -31.12 20.70 -9.78
C SER A 67 -32.31 20.03 -10.49
N PHE A 68 -32.22 18.72 -10.78
CA PHE A 68 -33.28 17.98 -11.43
C PHE A 68 -34.58 18.07 -10.64
N ASN A 69 -35.69 18.36 -11.34
CA ASN A 69 -37.04 18.52 -10.76
C ASN A 69 -37.11 19.47 -9.55
N GLY A 70 -36.33 20.56 -9.54
CA GLY A 70 -36.33 21.52 -8.43
C GLY A 70 -35.42 21.15 -7.25
N GLY A 71 -34.61 20.10 -7.40
CA GLY A 71 -33.64 19.65 -6.41
C GLY A 71 -33.84 18.18 -6.06
N THR A 72 -32.92 17.33 -6.51
CA THR A 72 -32.98 15.88 -6.24
C THR A 72 -31.70 15.40 -5.58
N CYS A 73 -31.84 14.70 -4.45
CA CYS A 73 -30.81 13.91 -3.79
C CYS A 73 -30.81 12.49 -4.36
N TRP A 74 -29.86 12.19 -5.24
CA TRP A 74 -29.60 10.85 -5.75
C TRP A 74 -28.77 10.07 -4.74
N LEU A 75 -29.42 9.19 -3.97
CA LEU A 75 -28.79 8.37 -2.94
C LEU A 75 -28.03 7.21 -3.59
N LYS A 76 -26.77 7.00 -3.20
CA LYS A 76 -25.83 6.11 -3.89
C LYS A 76 -25.38 4.95 -3.00
N SER A 77 -25.34 3.74 -3.56
CA SER A 77 -24.83 2.53 -2.89
C SER A 77 -23.30 2.46 -2.86
N ALA A 78 -22.63 3.30 -3.65
CA ALA A 78 -21.18 3.39 -3.76
C ALA A 78 -20.72 4.85 -3.78
N THR A 79 -19.45 5.07 -3.46
CA THR A 79 -18.78 6.38 -3.47
C THR A 79 -18.07 6.70 -4.79
N GLN A 80 -18.12 5.76 -5.74
CA GLN A 80 -17.40 5.73 -7.02
C GLN A 80 -18.26 4.99 -8.06
N PRO A 81 -18.07 5.21 -9.38
CA PRO A 81 -17.09 6.13 -9.98
C PRO A 81 -17.53 7.59 -9.88
N LEU A 82 -16.60 8.47 -9.51
CA LEU A 82 -16.79 9.91 -9.56
C LEU A 82 -16.66 10.42 -11.00
N SER A 83 -17.47 11.41 -11.35
CA SER A 83 -17.55 11.99 -12.68
C SER A 83 -17.74 13.50 -12.60
N LYS A 84 -17.05 14.24 -13.48
CA LYS A 84 -17.31 15.67 -13.70
C LYS A 84 -18.56 15.92 -14.54
N VAL A 85 -19.14 14.86 -15.11
CA VAL A 85 -20.38 14.94 -15.87
C VAL A 85 -21.53 14.81 -14.89
N ASP A 86 -22.43 15.79 -14.90
CA ASP A 86 -23.73 15.63 -14.27
C ASP A 86 -24.59 14.68 -15.13
N PRO A 87 -24.92 13.46 -14.62
CA PRO A 87 -25.65 12.46 -15.39
C PRO A 87 -27.07 12.92 -15.78
N HIS A 88 -27.62 13.93 -15.11
CA HIS A 88 -28.99 14.42 -15.37
C HIS A 88 -29.01 15.76 -16.11
N GLY A 89 -27.86 16.25 -16.60
CA GLY A 89 -27.77 17.39 -17.50
C GLY A 89 -28.16 18.74 -16.86
N SER A 90 -28.13 18.84 -15.53
CA SER A 90 -28.55 20.02 -14.79
C SER A 90 -27.44 21.06 -14.60
N GLY A 91 -26.20 20.72 -14.99
CA GLY A 91 -25.05 21.63 -15.08
C GLY A 91 -24.37 21.95 -13.75
N TYR A 92 -24.95 21.52 -12.62
CA TYR A 92 -24.40 21.72 -11.29
C TYR A 92 -24.76 20.55 -10.39
N SER A 93 -23.77 19.97 -9.72
CA SER A 93 -23.96 18.87 -8.77
C SER A 93 -23.16 19.07 -7.49
N ILE A 94 -23.67 18.55 -6.38
CA ILE A 94 -22.95 18.45 -5.12
C ILE A 94 -22.98 17.00 -4.66
N THR A 95 -21.81 16.37 -4.58
CA THR A 95 -21.68 15.02 -4.03
C THR A 95 -21.25 15.06 -2.58
N GLY A 96 -21.93 14.36 -1.69
CA GLY A 96 -21.48 14.12 -0.32
C GLY A 96 -21.19 12.63 -0.09
N ILE A 97 -20.05 12.34 0.53
CA ILE A 97 -19.68 10.98 0.95
C ILE A 97 -19.94 10.86 2.45
N LEU A 98 -20.65 9.81 2.84
CA LEU A 98 -20.88 9.51 4.25
C LEU A 98 -19.63 8.84 4.81
N SER A 99 -19.26 9.17 6.05
CA SER A 99 -18.42 8.26 6.83
C SER A 99 -19.07 6.88 6.80
N PRO A 100 -18.31 5.80 6.58
CA PRO A 100 -18.87 4.46 6.71
C PRO A 100 -19.62 4.35 8.05
N SER A 101 -20.88 3.89 8.01
CA SER A 101 -21.59 3.54 9.23
C SER A 101 -20.77 2.48 9.95
N VAL A 102 -20.47 2.68 11.24
CA VAL A 102 -19.57 1.87 12.05
C VAL A 102 -20.16 0.48 12.32
N ASN A 103 -20.26 -0.35 11.28
CA ASN A 103 -20.60 -1.78 11.37
C ASN A 103 -19.58 -2.66 10.62
N GLU A 104 -18.69 -2.07 9.80
CA GLU A 104 -17.50 -2.77 9.28
C GLU A 104 -16.34 -2.47 10.25
N THR A 105 -16.21 -3.28 11.32
CA THR A 105 -15.10 -3.17 12.28
C THR A 105 -13.98 -4.12 11.90
N TYR A 106 -12.80 -3.61 11.59
CA TYR A 106 -11.61 -4.45 11.46
C TYR A 106 -11.20 -4.97 12.83
N THR A 107 -10.94 -6.28 12.95
CA THR A 107 -10.44 -6.90 14.18
C THR A 107 -8.97 -7.24 14.01
N LEU A 108 -8.17 -6.99 15.05
CA LEU A 108 -6.75 -7.32 15.04
C LEU A 108 -6.57 -8.83 14.83
N ASN A 109 -5.83 -9.21 13.79
CA ASN A 109 -5.56 -10.59 13.44
C ASN A 109 -4.10 -10.97 13.70
N GLN A 110 -3.15 -10.13 13.28
CA GLN A 110 -1.72 -10.37 13.50
C GLN A 110 -1.00 -9.15 14.03
N THR A 111 0.01 -9.39 14.85
CA THR A 111 0.99 -8.39 15.28
C THR A 111 2.39 -8.98 15.10
N TYR A 112 3.18 -8.36 14.24
CA TYR A 112 4.60 -8.63 14.08
C TYR A 112 5.37 -7.54 14.82
N ALA A 113 6.02 -7.88 15.91
CA ALA A 113 6.81 -6.96 16.72
C ALA A 113 7.90 -7.72 17.48
N ALA A 114 8.80 -6.99 18.13
CA ALA A 114 9.74 -7.60 19.07
C ALA A 114 8.99 -8.29 20.23
N PRO A 115 9.55 -9.35 20.84
CA PRO A 115 10.86 -9.96 20.59
C PRO A 115 10.81 -11.22 19.71
N ASN A 116 9.68 -11.49 19.07
CA ASN A 116 9.45 -12.71 18.27
C ASN A 116 9.17 -12.42 16.79
N PHE A 117 9.52 -11.21 16.32
CA PHE A 117 9.31 -10.80 14.94
C PHE A 117 9.88 -11.84 13.98
N PHE A 118 11.14 -12.24 14.11
CA PHE A 118 11.80 -13.15 13.17
C PHE A 118 11.36 -14.62 13.22
N ASP A 119 10.35 -14.99 14.03
CA ASP A 119 9.84 -16.35 14.11
C ASP A 119 8.75 -16.63 13.06
N THR A 120 8.11 -15.56 12.57
CA THR A 120 7.04 -15.62 11.57
C THR A 120 7.50 -15.12 10.20
N TRP A 121 8.81 -15.08 9.96
CA TRP A 121 9.40 -14.62 8.71
C TRP A 121 10.48 -15.60 8.27
N HIS A 122 10.62 -15.78 6.96
CA HIS A 122 11.70 -16.54 6.35
C HIS A 122 12.65 -15.62 5.58
N PHE A 123 13.89 -16.08 5.44
CA PHE A 123 15.03 -15.35 4.87
C PHE A 123 15.37 -16.00 3.53
N ASP A 124 14.44 -15.92 2.59
CA ASP A 124 14.59 -16.44 1.23
C ASP A 124 14.53 -15.24 0.29
N GLY A 125 15.68 -14.68 -0.02
CA GLY A 125 15.79 -13.52 -0.89
C GLY A 125 16.01 -13.94 -2.33
N TRP A 126 15.46 -13.15 -3.25
CA TRP A 126 15.54 -13.43 -4.67
C TRP A 126 16.80 -12.86 -5.33
N GLY A 127 17.61 -12.08 -4.59
CA GLY A 127 18.75 -11.38 -5.16
C GLY A 127 18.29 -10.45 -6.29
N LEU A 128 17.47 -9.45 -5.94
CA LEU A 128 16.78 -8.56 -6.91
C LEU A 128 17.74 -7.87 -7.92
N THR A 129 19.03 -7.82 -7.59
CA THR A 129 20.09 -7.30 -8.47
C THR A 129 21.30 -8.23 -8.41
N ASN A 130 22.23 -8.07 -9.37
CA ASN A 130 23.45 -8.87 -9.45
C ASN A 130 24.37 -8.74 -8.22
N VAL A 131 24.23 -7.67 -7.43
CA VAL A 131 25.06 -7.40 -6.24
C VAL A 131 24.31 -7.50 -4.92
N THR A 132 23.00 -7.65 -4.96
CA THR A 132 22.19 -7.93 -3.77
C THR A 132 22.41 -9.38 -3.37
N ARG A 133 23.20 -9.60 -2.32
CA ARG A 133 23.40 -10.94 -1.76
C ARG A 133 22.54 -11.10 -0.50
N ASP A 134 21.31 -11.53 -0.67
CA ASP A 134 20.43 -11.85 0.44
C ASP A 134 20.96 -13.05 1.23
N VAL A 135 21.11 -12.87 2.55
CA VAL A 135 21.69 -13.90 3.42
C VAL A 135 20.65 -14.55 4.32
N ASP A 136 20.91 -15.79 4.72
CA ASP A 136 20.08 -16.52 5.66
C ASP A 136 20.07 -15.88 7.07
N LYS A 137 19.12 -16.31 7.92
CA LYS A 137 18.95 -15.80 9.29
C LYS A 137 20.22 -15.90 10.14
N GLN A 138 20.94 -17.02 10.07
CA GLN A 138 22.14 -17.24 10.88
C GLN A 138 23.26 -16.30 10.46
N THR A 139 23.46 -16.14 9.14
CA THR A 139 24.44 -15.20 8.58
C THR A 139 24.10 -13.77 8.94
N ALA A 140 22.83 -13.36 8.80
CA ALA A 140 22.35 -12.03 9.18
C ALA A 140 22.57 -11.74 10.68
N GLN A 141 22.31 -12.72 11.55
CA GLN A 141 22.57 -12.60 13.00
C GLN A 141 24.06 -12.42 13.29
N ASN A 142 24.91 -13.22 12.66
CA ASN A 142 26.36 -13.18 12.87
C ASN A 142 26.98 -11.85 12.42
N LEU A 143 26.42 -11.23 11.37
CA LEU A 143 26.83 -9.92 10.87
C LEU A 143 26.21 -8.75 11.66
N GLY A 144 25.26 -9.02 12.56
CA GLY A 144 24.54 -7.98 13.30
C GLY A 144 23.53 -7.21 12.44
N MET A 145 23.10 -7.80 11.32
CA MET A 145 22.12 -7.22 10.40
C MET A 145 20.70 -7.30 10.92
N ILE A 146 20.42 -8.23 11.84
CA ILE A 146 19.10 -8.36 12.48
C ILE A 146 19.21 -8.42 13.99
N GLY A 147 18.17 -7.96 14.66
CA GLY A 147 18.04 -8.09 16.10
C GLY A 147 16.94 -7.22 16.67
N TYR A 148 17.07 -6.92 17.96
CA TYR A 148 16.17 -6.02 18.66
C TYR A 148 16.96 -4.91 19.32
N GLN A 149 16.52 -3.66 19.12
CA GLN A 149 17.12 -2.47 19.72
C GLN A 149 16.04 -1.70 20.46
N ASN A 150 16.19 -1.50 21.77
CA ASN A 150 15.24 -0.75 22.61
C ASN A 150 13.77 -1.24 22.47
N GLY A 151 13.57 -2.56 22.36
CA GLY A 151 12.25 -3.16 22.19
C GLY A 151 11.64 -3.05 20.77
N LYS A 152 12.44 -2.62 19.78
CA LYS A 152 12.04 -2.50 18.37
C LYS A 152 12.83 -3.48 17.52
N VAL A 153 12.31 -3.81 16.35
CA VAL A 153 12.94 -4.73 15.40
C VAL A 153 13.95 -3.95 14.57
N TYR A 154 15.19 -4.43 14.52
CA TYR A 154 16.25 -3.87 13.69
C TYR A 154 16.54 -4.82 12.52
N ILE A 155 16.55 -4.29 11.30
CA ILE A 155 16.92 -5.00 10.07
C ILE A 155 17.77 -4.04 9.25
N GLY A 156 19.04 -4.32 9.02
CA GLY A 156 19.94 -3.43 8.29
C GLY A 156 21.02 -4.16 7.51
N LEU A 157 21.82 -3.39 6.77
CA LEU A 157 22.96 -3.91 6.04
C LEU A 157 24.18 -4.11 6.96
N ASP A 158 25.12 -4.95 6.52
CA ASP A 158 26.46 -4.89 7.09
C ASP A 158 27.09 -3.54 6.71
N HIS A 159 27.58 -2.82 7.70
CA HIS A 159 28.24 -1.52 7.56
C HIS A 159 29.64 -1.52 8.21
N LYS A 160 30.29 -2.70 8.28
CA LYS A 160 31.63 -2.87 8.86
C LYS A 160 32.64 -3.46 7.89
N ASN A 161 32.24 -4.37 7.01
CA ASN A 161 33.18 -5.11 6.16
C ASN A 161 33.21 -4.60 4.71
N VAL A 162 34.35 -4.86 4.07
CA VAL A 162 34.61 -4.62 2.66
C VAL A 162 34.50 -5.94 1.89
N TYR A 163 33.85 -5.90 0.73
CA TYR A 163 33.62 -7.05 -0.14
C TYR A 163 34.28 -6.85 -1.52
N ASN A 164 34.74 -7.95 -2.14
CA ASN A 164 35.51 -7.88 -3.40
C ASN A 164 34.87 -8.63 -4.58
N THR A 165 34.04 -9.65 -4.34
CA THR A 165 33.64 -10.58 -5.41
C THR A 165 32.20 -11.13 -5.31
N THR A 166 31.48 -10.92 -4.20
CA THR A 166 30.22 -11.63 -3.92
C THR A 166 29.05 -10.70 -3.58
N GLY A 167 29.20 -9.39 -3.73
CA GLY A 167 28.22 -8.40 -3.27
C GLY A 167 28.22 -8.21 -1.74
N ARG A 168 27.73 -7.05 -1.29
CA ARG A 168 27.52 -6.78 0.14
C ARG A 168 26.34 -7.63 0.62
N PRO A 169 26.43 -8.30 1.80
CA PRO A 169 25.28 -8.94 2.41
C PRO A 169 24.11 -7.99 2.50
N SER A 170 22.97 -8.44 2.00
CA SER A 170 21.69 -7.81 2.17
C SER A 170 20.68 -8.80 2.76
N ILE A 171 19.43 -8.39 2.85
CA ILE A 171 18.38 -9.15 3.49
C ILE A 171 17.05 -8.88 2.77
N MET A 172 16.32 -9.97 2.56
CA MET A 172 14.91 -9.97 2.20
C MET A 172 14.18 -10.89 3.18
N LEU A 173 13.19 -10.34 3.87
CA LEU A 173 12.33 -11.06 4.78
C LEU A 173 10.93 -11.13 4.20
N GLN A 174 10.37 -12.32 4.20
CA GLN A 174 9.00 -12.57 3.78
C GLN A 174 8.21 -13.17 4.93
N THR A 175 6.96 -12.76 5.14
CA THR A 175 6.12 -13.38 6.17
C THR A 175 5.83 -14.84 5.86
N ASN A 176 5.76 -15.67 6.91
CA ASN A 176 5.22 -17.03 6.84
C ASN A 176 3.69 -17.05 6.78
N TYR A 177 3.03 -15.89 6.74
CA TYR A 177 1.60 -15.80 6.54
C TYR A 177 1.36 -15.23 5.16
N LEU A 178 0.41 -15.81 4.44
CA LEU A 178 -0.07 -15.23 3.20
C LEU A 178 -1.42 -14.57 3.42
N TYR A 179 -1.64 -13.44 2.76
CA TYR A 179 -2.80 -12.60 2.91
C TYR A 179 -3.52 -12.37 1.59
N ASN A 180 -4.85 -12.43 1.59
CA ASN A 180 -5.67 -12.15 0.40
C ASN A 180 -6.59 -10.93 0.59
N SER A 181 -6.56 -10.36 1.78
CA SER A 181 -7.32 -9.17 2.18
C SER A 181 -6.76 -8.65 3.52
N GLY A 182 -7.25 -7.51 3.99
CA GLY A 182 -6.91 -6.98 5.32
C GLY A 182 -6.59 -5.49 5.31
N LEU A 183 -6.47 -4.93 6.50
CA LEU A 183 -5.86 -3.63 6.75
C LEU A 183 -4.48 -3.86 7.36
N PHE A 184 -3.45 -3.34 6.70
CA PHE A 184 -2.05 -3.49 7.10
C PHE A 184 -1.55 -2.15 7.64
N VAL A 185 -0.99 -2.16 8.85
CA VAL A 185 -0.49 -0.96 9.54
C VAL A 185 0.96 -1.19 9.92
N LEU A 186 1.87 -0.50 9.23
CA LEU A 186 3.28 -0.41 9.58
C LEU A 186 3.52 0.80 10.48
N SER A 187 4.21 0.60 11.60
CA SER A 187 4.78 1.67 12.41
C SER A 187 6.30 1.50 12.46
N LEU A 188 7.02 2.55 12.04
CA LEU A 188 8.47 2.58 11.96
C LEU A 188 9.01 3.87 12.59
N ASP A 189 10.20 3.77 13.14
CA ASP A 189 11.00 4.91 13.61
C ASP A 189 12.08 5.31 12.60
N HIS A 190 12.51 4.35 11.77
CA HIS A 190 13.57 4.54 10.78
C HIS A 190 13.34 3.64 9.56
N MET A 191 13.70 4.15 8.38
CA MET A 191 13.78 3.38 7.13
C MET A 191 15.18 3.54 6.52
N PRO A 192 15.69 2.55 5.77
CA PRO A 192 17.04 2.61 5.22
C PRO A 192 17.22 3.82 4.30
N THR A 193 18.40 4.43 4.39
CA THR A 193 18.87 5.42 3.44
C THR A 193 20.36 5.26 3.23
N GLY A 194 20.87 5.75 2.10
CA GLY A 194 22.28 5.68 1.73
C GLY A 194 22.45 5.52 0.23
N PRO A 195 23.57 5.95 -0.33
CA PRO A 195 23.79 5.84 -1.77
C PRO A 195 23.86 4.36 -2.18
N GLY A 196 23.16 4.00 -3.25
CA GLY A 196 23.16 2.64 -3.77
C GLY A 196 22.12 1.71 -3.14
N THR A 197 21.37 2.14 -2.11
CA THR A 197 20.31 1.32 -1.50
C THR A 197 19.01 1.39 -2.28
N TRP A 198 18.21 0.33 -2.25
CA TRP A 198 16.84 0.25 -2.74
C TRP A 198 16.00 -0.50 -1.69
N PRO A 199 15.59 0.19 -0.61
CA PRO A 199 14.72 -0.40 0.40
C PRO A 199 13.26 -0.44 -0.05
N ALA A 200 12.57 -1.53 0.27
CA ALA A 200 11.13 -1.65 0.10
C ALA A 200 10.42 -2.33 1.29
N PHE A 201 9.22 -1.84 1.58
CA PHE A 201 8.18 -2.56 2.31
C PHE A 201 6.97 -2.70 1.38
N TRP A 202 6.67 -3.94 1.02
CA TRP A 202 5.80 -4.26 -0.10
C TRP A 202 5.13 -5.60 0.12
N THR A 203 4.25 -5.97 -0.82
CA THR A 203 3.63 -7.28 -0.84
C THR A 203 3.73 -7.87 -2.23
N ALA A 204 3.94 -9.17 -2.33
CA ALA A 204 3.96 -9.87 -3.61
C ALA A 204 3.24 -11.21 -3.54
N GLY A 205 2.58 -11.55 -4.65
CA GLY A 205 2.04 -12.87 -4.92
C GLY A 205 2.97 -13.67 -5.85
N PRO A 206 2.77 -15.00 -5.94
CA PRO A 206 3.59 -15.88 -6.78
C PRO A 206 3.35 -15.65 -8.27
N ASN A 207 4.19 -16.12 -9.21
CA ASN A 207 3.96 -15.92 -10.66
C ASN A 207 3.85 -14.42 -11.01
N TRP A 208 4.87 -13.67 -10.62
CA TRP A 208 4.98 -12.24 -10.87
C TRP A 208 4.97 -11.94 -12.40
N PRO A 209 4.32 -10.84 -12.86
CA PRO A 209 3.50 -9.90 -12.10
C PRO A 209 2.00 -10.30 -12.05
N ASN A 210 1.65 -11.50 -12.52
CA ASN A 210 0.27 -11.90 -12.78
C ASN A 210 -0.59 -12.04 -11.51
N HIS A 211 0.03 -12.24 -10.35
CA HIS A 211 -0.67 -12.28 -9.07
C HIS A 211 -0.46 -11.03 -8.21
N GLY A 212 0.04 -9.96 -8.81
CA GLY A 212 0.09 -8.66 -8.18
C GLY A 212 1.29 -8.48 -7.25
N GLU A 213 1.70 -7.23 -7.17
CA GLU A 213 2.61 -6.69 -6.18
C GLU A 213 2.17 -5.26 -5.83
N ILE A 214 2.37 -4.88 -4.57
CA ILE A 214 2.00 -3.56 -4.06
C ILE A 214 3.18 -3.02 -3.25
N ASP A 215 3.79 -1.97 -3.76
CA ASP A 215 4.91 -1.27 -3.13
C ASP A 215 4.35 -0.16 -2.26
N ILE A 216 4.40 -0.36 -0.95
CA ILE A 216 3.76 0.54 0.01
C ILE A 216 4.73 1.63 0.43
N LEU A 217 5.99 1.26 0.65
CA LEU A 217 7.09 2.17 0.95
C LEU A 217 8.32 1.74 0.16
N GLU A 218 8.65 2.47 -0.89
CA GLU A 218 9.75 2.15 -1.80
C GLU A 218 10.46 3.43 -2.26
N GLY A 219 11.78 3.33 -2.41
CA GLY A 219 12.59 4.37 -3.03
C GLY A 219 14.01 3.91 -3.25
N VAL A 220 14.79 4.73 -3.94
CA VAL A 220 16.21 4.46 -4.19
C VAL A 220 17.11 5.54 -3.61
N SER A 221 18.25 5.10 -3.11
CA SER A 221 19.30 5.91 -2.51
C SER A 221 18.79 6.90 -1.45
N ASN A 222 18.88 8.21 -1.75
CA ASN A 222 18.51 9.30 -0.85
C ASN A 222 17.24 10.03 -1.31
N MET A 223 16.36 9.32 -2.03
CA MET A 223 15.05 9.87 -2.39
C MET A 223 14.30 10.32 -1.14
N THR A 224 13.72 11.51 -1.21
CA THR A 224 13.00 12.14 -0.08
C THR A 224 11.49 11.96 -0.16
N SER A 225 11.01 11.30 -1.21
CA SER A 225 9.60 11.01 -1.47
C SER A 225 9.42 9.52 -1.68
N ASN A 226 8.42 8.96 -1.02
CA ASN A 226 8.00 7.58 -1.25
C ASN A 226 7.41 7.40 -2.65
N LEU A 227 7.73 6.29 -3.30
CA LEU A 227 7.03 5.81 -4.48
C LEU A 227 6.08 4.67 -4.06
N VAL A 228 4.79 4.82 -4.39
CA VAL A 228 3.79 3.77 -4.18
C VAL A 228 3.41 3.23 -5.55
N THR A 229 3.64 1.94 -5.76
CA THR A 229 3.44 1.30 -7.06
C THR A 229 2.57 0.05 -6.91
N ILE A 230 1.89 -0.31 -8.01
CA ILE A 230 1.16 -1.56 -8.12
C ILE A 230 1.63 -2.23 -9.41
N HIS A 231 2.18 -3.43 -9.27
CA HIS A 231 2.56 -4.29 -10.38
C HIS A 231 1.48 -5.34 -10.59
N VAL A 232 1.07 -5.53 -11.84
CA VAL A 232 -0.04 -6.41 -12.23
C VAL A 232 0.24 -7.02 -13.59
N GLY A 233 -0.35 -8.18 -13.86
CA GLY A 233 -0.37 -8.76 -15.20
C GLY A 233 -1.14 -7.92 -16.22
N ASP A 234 -1.19 -8.42 -17.45
CA ASP A 234 -1.79 -7.71 -18.57
C ASP A 234 -3.25 -7.26 -18.33
N ASN A 235 -3.62 -6.15 -18.97
CA ASN A 235 -4.98 -5.58 -19.01
C ASN A 235 -5.46 -4.83 -17.76
N CYS A 236 -4.56 -4.45 -16.85
CA CYS A 236 -4.84 -3.43 -15.84
C CYS A 236 -4.04 -2.15 -16.14
N TYR A 237 -4.76 -1.06 -16.36
CA TYR A 237 -4.21 0.23 -16.74
C TYR A 237 -5.00 1.35 -16.05
N GLU A 238 -4.40 1.98 -15.03
CA GLU A 238 -5.00 3.16 -14.41
C GLU A 238 -4.53 4.44 -15.11
N LYS A 239 -5.50 5.23 -15.60
CA LYS A 239 -5.23 6.58 -16.09
C LYS A 239 -5.19 7.54 -14.90
N THR A 240 -4.22 8.45 -14.89
CA THR A 240 -4.27 9.68 -14.08
C THR A 240 -5.60 10.40 -14.24
N ASN A 241 -6.31 10.69 -13.14
CA ASN A 241 -6.93 12.01 -12.87
C ASN A 241 -7.90 11.97 -11.69
N ASP A 242 -7.44 11.59 -10.50
CA ASP A 242 -8.14 12.02 -9.29
C ASP A 242 -7.18 12.64 -8.28
N SER A 243 -6.60 13.79 -8.69
CA SER A 243 -5.83 14.69 -7.82
C SER A 243 -6.63 15.23 -6.62
N MET A 244 -7.89 14.83 -6.51
CA MET A 244 -8.85 15.21 -5.49
C MET A 244 -8.70 14.40 -4.20
N PHE A 245 -8.16 13.18 -4.31
CA PHE A 245 -8.03 12.21 -3.21
C PHE A 245 -6.65 11.57 -3.12
N PHE A 246 -5.82 11.73 -4.14
CA PHE A 246 -4.42 11.32 -4.12
C PHE A 246 -3.54 12.56 -3.86
N THR A 247 -2.80 12.55 -2.75
CA THR A 247 -1.84 13.62 -2.43
C THR A 247 -0.47 13.41 -3.10
N GLY A 248 -0.29 12.29 -3.80
CA GLY A 248 0.93 11.97 -4.54
C GLY A 248 0.91 12.44 -5.99
N ILE A 249 2.02 12.21 -6.69
CA ILE A 249 2.16 12.43 -8.14
C ILE A 249 2.09 11.06 -8.82
N TRP A 250 1.09 10.86 -9.69
CA TRP A 250 0.96 9.60 -10.42
C TRP A 250 1.84 9.59 -11.67
N ASN A 251 2.77 8.63 -11.74
CA ASN A 251 3.75 8.45 -12.82
C ASN A 251 3.42 7.25 -13.73
N GLY A 252 2.17 7.13 -14.19
CA GLY A 252 1.75 6.08 -15.11
C GLY A 252 1.80 6.47 -16.60
N ASP A 253 1.77 5.46 -17.48
CA ASP A 253 1.74 5.63 -18.93
C ASP A 253 0.41 6.28 -19.40
N LYS A 254 0.51 7.53 -19.87
CA LYS A 254 -0.63 8.34 -20.33
C LYS A 254 -1.25 7.84 -21.63
N SER A 255 -0.62 6.90 -22.34
CA SER A 255 -1.06 6.39 -23.63
C SER A 255 -2.00 5.19 -23.54
N LYS A 256 -2.17 4.58 -22.36
CA LYS A 256 -2.96 3.35 -22.19
C LYS A 256 -4.40 3.62 -21.74
N PRO A 257 -5.39 2.84 -22.24
CA PRO A 257 -6.81 3.00 -21.94
C PRO A 257 -7.17 2.67 -20.47
N TYR A 258 -8.28 3.24 -19.98
CA TYR A 258 -8.81 3.03 -18.63
C TYR A 258 -9.32 1.59 -18.44
N PHE A 259 -8.66 0.80 -17.59
CA PHE A 259 -9.18 -0.46 -17.09
C PHE A 259 -9.10 -0.47 -15.58
N ASN A 260 -10.26 -0.51 -14.93
CA ASN A 260 -10.44 -0.56 -13.47
C ASN A 260 -9.63 -1.72 -12.87
N CYS A 261 -8.38 -1.44 -12.44
CA CYS A 261 -7.37 -2.42 -12.07
C CYS A 261 -7.78 -3.34 -10.92
N TYR A 262 -8.55 -2.77 -10.01
CA TYR A 262 -9.44 -3.42 -9.06
C TYR A 262 -10.14 -4.71 -9.53
N GLN A 263 -10.61 -4.75 -10.78
CA GLN A 263 -11.39 -5.86 -11.32
C GLN A 263 -10.51 -7.02 -11.79
N TYR A 264 -9.20 -6.79 -11.95
CA TYR A 264 -8.23 -7.74 -12.51
C TYR A 264 -7.25 -8.30 -11.48
N ALA A 265 -7.08 -7.64 -10.32
CA ALA A 265 -6.43 -8.25 -9.16
C ALA A 265 -7.30 -9.44 -8.70
N LYS A 266 -6.93 -10.66 -9.13
CA LYS A 266 -7.70 -11.86 -8.81
C LYS A 266 -7.73 -12.05 -7.29
N LYS A 267 -8.94 -12.23 -6.74
CA LYS A 267 -9.19 -12.59 -5.33
C LYS A 267 -8.37 -13.81 -4.85
N SER A 268 -7.85 -14.62 -5.77
CA SER A 268 -7.09 -15.84 -5.49
C SER A 268 -5.59 -15.65 -5.23
N SER A 269 -5.07 -14.42 -5.31
CA SER A 269 -3.63 -14.18 -5.21
C SER A 269 -3.23 -13.86 -3.77
N ASN A 270 -2.82 -14.90 -3.05
CA ASN A 270 -2.26 -14.77 -1.71
C ASN A 270 -0.92 -14.02 -1.77
N GLN A 271 -0.76 -13.00 -0.94
CA GLN A 271 0.39 -12.11 -0.88
C GLN A 271 1.20 -12.37 0.39
N THR A 272 2.52 -12.39 0.29
CA THR A 272 3.38 -12.25 1.46
C THR A 272 3.69 -10.78 1.71
N ILE A 273 3.95 -10.38 2.96
CA ILE A 273 4.52 -9.08 3.29
C ILE A 273 6.04 -9.20 3.24
N ILE A 274 6.71 -8.25 2.61
CA ILE A 274 8.15 -8.26 2.36
C ILE A 274 8.80 -7.00 2.93
N PHE A 275 9.95 -7.19 3.61
CA PHE A 275 10.94 -6.14 3.85
C PHE A 275 12.24 -6.53 3.17
N ASP A 276 12.85 -5.61 2.44
CA ASP A 276 14.20 -5.81 1.92
C ASP A 276 15.03 -4.52 1.91
N ILE A 277 16.30 -4.69 1.57
CA ILE A 277 17.21 -3.60 1.21
C ILE A 277 18.03 -4.02 -0.02
N ALA A 278 17.43 -4.06 -1.21
CA ALA A 278 18.20 -4.28 -2.42
C ALA A 278 19.32 -3.24 -2.61
N LEU A 279 20.32 -3.58 -3.42
CA LEU A 279 21.49 -2.76 -3.70
C LEU A 279 21.69 -2.59 -5.20
N CYS A 280 21.93 -1.37 -5.65
CA CYS A 280 22.16 -1.06 -7.06
C CYS A 280 21.02 -1.55 -7.97
N GLY A 281 21.35 -2.09 -9.14
CA GLY A 281 20.38 -2.41 -10.17
C GLY A 281 20.03 -1.20 -11.04
N SER A 282 19.34 -1.50 -12.14
CA SER A 282 19.09 -0.54 -13.23
C SER A 282 18.41 0.75 -12.76
N TRP A 283 17.53 0.69 -11.76
CA TRP A 283 16.85 1.87 -11.24
C TRP A 283 17.78 2.74 -10.38
N VAL A 284 18.45 2.14 -9.39
CA VAL A 284 19.38 2.85 -8.50
C VAL A 284 20.52 3.48 -9.30
N SER A 285 21.05 2.75 -10.28
CA SER A 285 22.20 3.16 -11.09
C SER A 285 21.95 4.41 -11.95
N LEU A 286 20.69 4.82 -12.15
CA LEU A 286 20.37 6.11 -12.77
C LEU A 286 20.77 7.30 -11.91
N PHE A 287 20.91 7.10 -10.60
CA PHE A 287 21.24 8.13 -9.62
C PHE A 287 22.71 8.10 -9.18
N ILE A 288 23.49 7.14 -9.67
CA ILE A 288 24.91 6.97 -9.34
C ILE A 288 25.78 7.40 -10.53
N PRO A 289 26.60 8.46 -10.40
CA PRO A 289 27.60 8.80 -11.41
C PRO A 289 28.53 7.61 -11.68
N GLY A 290 28.62 7.20 -12.96
CA GLY A 290 29.36 6.00 -13.36
C GLY A 290 28.50 4.73 -13.48
N GLY A 291 27.20 4.81 -13.18
CA GLY A 291 26.23 3.75 -13.41
C GLY A 291 26.45 2.52 -12.51
N GLU A 292 26.04 1.35 -13.02
CA GLU A 292 26.03 0.09 -12.25
C GLU A 292 27.41 -0.22 -11.66
N ALA A 293 28.47 -0.25 -12.47
CA ALA A 293 29.81 -0.61 -11.98
C ALA A 293 30.31 0.28 -10.83
N ALA A 294 30.02 1.59 -10.90
CA ALA A 294 30.37 2.50 -9.81
C ALA A 294 29.51 2.26 -8.57
N CYS A 295 28.23 1.92 -8.74
CA CYS A 295 27.37 1.50 -7.63
C CYS A 295 27.89 0.24 -6.97
N GLU A 296 28.23 -0.80 -7.75
CA GLU A 296 28.76 -2.06 -7.24
C GLU A 296 30.06 -1.85 -6.45
N GLU A 297 30.98 -1.03 -6.94
CA GLU A 297 32.20 -0.69 -6.23
C GLU A 297 31.86 0.03 -4.92
N MET A 298 31.00 1.05 -4.98
CA MET A 298 30.61 1.84 -3.81
C MET A 298 30.00 0.97 -2.70
N VAL A 299 28.98 0.18 -3.03
CA VAL A 299 28.30 -0.68 -2.04
C VAL A 299 29.27 -1.68 -1.43
N ASN A 300 30.21 -2.22 -2.19
CA ASN A 300 31.13 -3.23 -1.68
C ASN A 300 32.31 -2.65 -0.89
N LYS A 301 32.79 -1.45 -1.23
CA LYS A 301 34.05 -0.90 -0.70
C LYS A 301 33.89 0.13 0.41
N HIS A 302 32.71 0.71 0.56
CA HIS A 302 32.47 1.81 1.50
C HIS A 302 31.43 1.45 2.58
N PRO A 303 31.73 0.52 3.50
CA PRO A 303 30.81 0.11 4.56
C PRO A 303 30.33 1.27 5.44
N GLU A 304 31.14 2.32 5.60
CA GLU A 304 30.84 3.51 6.38
C GLU A 304 29.62 4.30 5.87
N LEU A 305 29.22 4.09 4.61
CA LEU A 305 28.04 4.76 4.02
C LEU A 305 26.71 4.11 4.42
N TYR A 306 26.74 2.93 5.05
CA TYR A 306 25.56 2.09 5.29
C TYR A 306 25.14 2.04 6.77
N THR A 307 25.62 2.96 7.61
CA THR A 307 25.20 3.04 9.01
C THR A 307 23.73 3.42 9.18
N GLU A 308 23.17 4.18 8.22
CA GLU A 308 21.74 4.55 8.15
C GLU A 308 20.93 3.63 7.22
N ALA A 309 21.52 2.54 6.72
CA ALA A 309 20.82 1.59 5.86
C ALA A 309 20.12 0.50 6.69
N TYR A 310 19.15 0.91 7.52
CA TYR A 310 18.36 0.00 8.37
C TYR A 310 16.90 0.42 8.56
N TRP A 311 16.05 -0.59 8.74
CA TRP A 311 14.71 -0.48 9.26
C TRP A 311 14.73 -0.55 10.80
N LEU A 312 14.00 0.35 11.45
CA LEU A 312 13.68 0.26 12.88
C LEU A 312 12.16 0.22 13.06
N ILE A 313 11.63 -0.98 13.24
CA ILE A 313 10.20 -1.26 13.17
C ILE A 313 9.64 -1.37 14.58
N ASN A 314 8.59 -0.59 14.86
CA ASN A 314 7.82 -0.71 16.10
C ASN A 314 6.91 -1.95 16.02
N TYR A 315 6.14 -2.05 14.93
CA TYR A 315 5.30 -3.20 14.63
C TYR A 315 4.77 -3.16 13.19
N VAL A 316 4.34 -4.32 12.70
CA VAL A 316 3.34 -4.46 11.63
C VAL A 316 2.09 -5.10 12.24
N LYS A 317 0.93 -4.49 12.05
CA LYS A 317 -0.36 -5.06 12.46
C LYS A 317 -1.24 -5.34 11.26
N VAL A 318 -1.88 -6.49 11.27
CA VAL A 318 -2.87 -6.88 10.25
C VAL A 318 -4.21 -7.02 10.92
N PHE A 319 -5.22 -6.38 10.34
CA PHE A 319 -6.60 -6.49 10.79
C PHE A 319 -7.45 -7.11 9.69
N CYS A 320 -8.35 -8.01 10.06
CA CYS A 320 -9.31 -8.64 9.14
C CYS A 320 -10.71 -8.07 9.32
N LYS A 321 -11.57 -8.25 8.32
CA LYS A 321 -13.00 -8.00 8.48
C LYS A 321 -13.64 -9.14 9.30
N PRO A 322 -14.74 -8.88 10.03
CA PRO A 322 -15.44 -9.92 10.77
C PRO A 322 -15.98 -10.97 9.79
N ASN A 323 -15.77 -12.24 10.10
CA ASN A 323 -16.19 -13.40 9.28
C ASN A 323 -15.49 -13.55 7.91
N GLU A 324 -14.42 -12.80 7.65
CA GLU A 324 -13.56 -12.98 6.47
C GLU A 324 -12.11 -13.21 6.94
N PRO A 325 -11.63 -14.46 7.02
CA PRO A 325 -10.23 -14.73 7.34
C PRO A 325 -9.35 -14.15 6.24
N CYS A 326 -8.45 -13.25 6.64
CA CYS A 326 -7.69 -12.44 5.69
C CYS A 326 -6.28 -12.98 5.38
N GLY A 327 -5.86 -14.04 6.08
CA GLY A 327 -4.64 -14.78 5.79
C GLY A 327 -4.56 -16.16 6.45
N PHE A 328 -3.55 -16.93 6.07
CA PHE A 328 -3.25 -18.27 6.62
C PHE A 328 -1.74 -18.49 6.73
N TYR A 329 -1.33 -19.40 7.62
CA TYR A 329 0.08 -19.69 7.89
C TYR A 329 0.62 -20.73 6.91
N GLU A 330 1.73 -20.40 6.26
CA GLU A 330 2.50 -21.24 5.34
C GLU A 330 4.01 -21.02 5.62
N PRO A 331 4.66 -21.88 6.45
CA PRO A 331 6.02 -21.67 6.97
C PRO A 331 7.14 -21.82 5.95
N LYS A 332 6.82 -22.37 4.79
CA LYS A 332 7.64 -22.40 3.59
C LYS A 332 6.67 -22.17 2.46
N CYS A 333 6.74 -21.01 1.81
CA CYS A 333 6.18 -20.92 0.48
C CYS A 333 6.75 -22.09 -0.32
N GLU A 334 5.92 -23.05 -0.74
CA GLU A 334 6.32 -24.03 -1.78
C GLU A 334 6.41 -23.36 -3.16
N PHE A 335 6.50 -22.03 -3.20
CA PHE A 335 6.65 -21.24 -4.39
C PHE A 335 8.13 -21.11 -4.73
N GLN A 336 8.53 -21.79 -5.80
CA GLN A 336 9.22 -21.07 -6.86
C GLN A 336 8.32 -19.88 -7.24
N CYS A 337 8.55 -18.72 -6.62
CA CYS A 337 7.82 -17.48 -6.88
C CYS A 337 8.05 -16.99 -8.31
#